data_AF-X1FY35-F1
#
_entry.id   AF-X1FY35-F1
#
_cell.length_a   1.000
_cell.length_b   1.000
_cell.length_c   1.000
_cell.angle_alpha   90.00
_cell.angle_beta   90.00
_cell.angle_gamma   90.00
#
_symmetry.space_group_name_H-M   'P 1'
#
loop_
_entity.id
_entity.type
_entity.pdbx_description
1 polymer ?
#
loop_
_entity_poly.entity_id
_entity_poly.type
_entity_poly.pdbx_seq_one_letter_code
_entity_poly.pdbx_strand_id
1 'polypeptide(L)'
;MVVVAQKEENKELVEKDDLYDVGTACAIKQVANISESETKCIVEGISRVKIKYFTQTEPYFRVATEVLEEIPLIEDEETEKLNTTVRMQVEKFIQLGIPLPTAFVVAATNISKPEIQTDLFASYLLSSTKQKQKILEENNLKIRLKKLTEYLGEELKRFEVQSQIRDKVQKEVGKTQREYYLRQQLKAIKNELGEFDESMALTRELEKKLQKKKMPEEANDKVLKEIE
;
A
#
# COMPACT_ATOMS: atom_id res chain seq x y z
N MET A 1 1.44 -23.99 19.62
CA MET A 1 2.59 -23.09 19.35
C MET A 1 2.21 -21.71 19.84
N VAL A 2 3.15 -20.85 20.21
CA VAL A 2 2.84 -19.43 20.52
C VAL A 2 3.61 -18.56 19.54
N VAL A 3 2.92 -17.61 18.91
CA VAL A 3 3.51 -16.60 18.01
C VAL A 3 3.61 -15.29 18.78
N VAL A 4 4.81 -14.71 18.81
CA VAL A 4 5.11 -13.47 19.52
C VAL A 4 5.90 -12.59 18.58
N ALA A 5 5.52 -11.31 18.48
CA ALA A 5 6.26 -10.35 17.68
C ALA A 5 7.56 -9.95 18.39
N GLN A 6 8.58 -9.63 17.60
CA GLN A 6 9.78 -8.95 18.07
C GLN A 6 9.49 -7.45 18.18
N LYS A 7 10.13 -6.77 19.13
CA LYS A 7 10.06 -5.31 19.31
C LYS A 7 10.75 -4.58 18.15
N GLU A 8 11.85 -5.13 17.67
CA GLU A 8 12.57 -4.67 16.49
C GLU A 8 12.36 -5.66 15.35
N GLU A 9 11.83 -5.20 14.21
CA GLU A 9 11.37 -6.08 13.12
C GLU A 9 12.50 -6.85 12.41
N ASN A 10 13.73 -6.34 12.44
CA ASN A 10 14.84 -6.83 11.62
C ASN A 10 16.02 -7.36 12.46
N LYS A 11 15.80 -7.68 13.74
CA LYS A 11 16.86 -8.23 14.58
C LYS A 11 17.04 -9.72 14.27
N GLU A 12 18.22 -10.09 13.76
CA GLU A 12 18.50 -11.50 13.40
C GLU A 12 18.62 -12.41 14.62
N LEU A 13 19.36 -11.97 15.65
CA LEU A 13 19.54 -12.71 16.89
C LEU A 13 18.60 -12.16 17.96
N VAL A 14 17.52 -12.90 18.18
CA VAL A 14 16.44 -12.52 19.09
C VAL A 14 16.70 -13.10 20.46
N GLU A 15 16.80 -12.23 21.46
CA GLU A 15 16.84 -12.61 22.87
C GLU A 15 15.44 -12.47 23.48
N LYS A 16 15.27 -13.04 24.68
CA LYS A 16 13.99 -12.99 25.41
C LYS A 16 13.46 -11.57 25.62
N ASP A 17 14.35 -10.58 25.80
CA ASP A 17 13.99 -9.20 26.12
C ASP A 17 13.59 -8.40 24.86
N ASP A 18 13.87 -8.94 23.68
CA ASP A 18 13.45 -8.37 22.39
C ASP A 18 12.02 -8.74 22.02
N LEU A 19 11.40 -9.69 22.73
CA LEU A 19 10.04 -10.13 22.47
C LEU A 19 9.02 -9.30 23.25
N TYR A 20 7.82 -9.16 22.70
CA TYR A 20 6.69 -8.67 23.48
C TYR A 20 6.20 -9.72 24.49
N ASP A 21 5.56 -9.25 25.57
CA ASP A 21 5.08 -10.16 26.63
C ASP A 21 3.79 -10.87 26.25
N VAL A 22 3.02 -10.33 25.29
CA VAL A 22 1.75 -10.89 24.82
C VAL A 22 1.92 -11.39 23.40
N GLY A 23 1.47 -12.61 23.16
CA GLY A 23 1.39 -13.24 21.86
C GLY A 23 0.08 -13.97 21.65
N THR A 24 0.05 -14.81 20.63
CA THR A 24 -1.14 -15.60 20.26
C THR A 24 -0.79 -17.07 20.33
N ALA A 25 -1.57 -17.84 21.09
CA ALA A 25 -1.54 -19.29 21.01
C ALA A 25 -2.17 -19.72 19.70
N CYS A 26 -1.43 -20.50 18.92
CA CYS A 26 -1.83 -20.93 17.58
C CYS A 26 -1.82 -22.46 17.44
N ALA A 27 -2.80 -22.97 16.69
CA ALA A 27 -2.79 -24.33 16.15
C ALA A 27 -2.11 -24.34 14.79
N ILE A 28 -1.30 -25.36 14.53
CA ILE A 28 -0.72 -25.59 13.21
C ILE A 28 -1.78 -26.31 12.37
N LYS A 29 -2.22 -25.69 11.27
CA LYS A 29 -3.20 -26.27 10.35
C LYS A 29 -2.56 -27.07 9.24
N GLN A 30 -1.45 -26.58 8.72
CA GLN A 30 -0.74 -27.23 7.61
C GLN A 30 0.74 -26.91 7.71
N VAL A 31 1.56 -27.91 7.37
CA VAL A 31 3.01 -27.77 7.22
C VAL A 31 3.36 -28.32 5.84
N ALA A 32 4.11 -27.54 5.06
CA ALA A 32 4.60 -27.95 3.75
C ALA A 32 6.08 -27.57 3.62
N ASN A 33 6.91 -28.54 3.27
CA ASN A 33 8.32 -28.27 2.97
C ASN A 33 8.42 -27.79 1.53
N ILE A 34 8.89 -26.57 1.34
CA ILE A 34 9.12 -25.98 0.00
C ILE A 34 10.48 -26.46 -0.52
N SER A 35 11.48 -26.55 0.36
CA SER A 35 12.81 -27.08 0.08
C SER A 35 13.38 -27.74 1.34
N GLU A 36 14.63 -28.25 1.29
CA GLU A 36 15.30 -28.80 2.49
C GLU A 36 15.49 -27.77 3.60
N SER A 37 15.60 -26.48 3.26
CA SER A 37 15.85 -25.39 4.21
C SER A 37 14.63 -24.50 4.48
N GLU A 38 13.52 -24.70 3.79
CA GLU A 38 12.34 -23.83 3.88
C GLU A 38 11.06 -24.63 4.14
N THR A 39 10.43 -24.34 5.27
CA THR A 39 9.15 -24.91 5.66
C THR A 39 8.11 -23.80 5.76
N LYS A 40 6.99 -23.99 5.04
CA LYS A 40 5.81 -23.13 5.12
C LYS A 40 4.81 -23.72 6.10
N CYS A 41 4.49 -22.95 7.13
CA CYS A 41 3.49 -23.31 8.13
C CYS A 41 2.28 -22.39 8.02
N ILE A 42 1.08 -22.97 7.94
CA ILE A 42 -0.18 -22.25 8.09
C ILE A 42 -0.65 -22.47 9.51
N VAL A 43 -0.88 -21.38 10.23
CA VAL A 43 -1.28 -21.40 11.64
C VAL A 43 -2.55 -20.59 11.85
N GLU A 44 -3.41 -21.07 12.75
CA GLU A 44 -4.63 -20.40 13.16
C GLU A 44 -4.47 -19.92 14.61
N GLY A 45 -4.69 -18.63 14.85
CA GLY A 45 -4.72 -18.07 16.20
C GLY A 45 -5.97 -18.51 16.95
N ILE A 46 -5.80 -18.98 18.18
CA ILE A 46 -6.87 -19.52 19.03
C ILE A 46 -7.20 -18.53 20.15
N SER A 47 -6.19 -18.06 20.86
CA SER A 47 -6.36 -17.17 22.01
C SER A 47 -5.12 -16.31 22.21
N ARG A 48 -5.34 -15.15 22.82
CA ARG A 48 -4.26 -14.27 23.27
C ARG A 48 -3.69 -14.82 24.57
N VAL A 49 -2.37 -14.81 24.68
CA VAL A 49 -1.65 -15.34 25.83
C VAL A 49 -0.55 -14.39 26.26
N LYS A 50 -0.35 -14.30 27.58
CA LYS A 50 0.78 -13.57 28.16
C LYS A 50 1.86 -14.55 28.60
N ILE A 51 3.10 -14.27 28.24
CA ILE A 51 4.28 -15.02 28.68
C ILE A 51 4.49 -14.73 30.17
N LYS A 52 4.56 -15.78 30.98
CA LYS A 52 4.91 -15.69 32.39
C LYS A 52 6.42 -15.76 32.59
N TYR A 53 7.04 -16.77 31.99
CA TYR A 53 8.49 -16.98 32.05
C TYR A 53 8.94 -17.96 30.96
N PHE A 54 10.21 -17.86 30.59
CA PHE A 54 10.88 -18.80 29.70
C PHE A 54 11.37 -20.00 30.53
N THR A 55 10.97 -21.21 30.14
CA THR A 55 11.46 -22.47 30.72
C THR A 55 12.70 -22.98 29.99
N GLN A 56 12.94 -22.49 28.77
CA GLN A 56 14.09 -22.84 27.93
C GLN A 56 14.35 -21.72 26.93
N THR A 57 15.63 -21.46 26.63
CA THR A 57 16.05 -20.53 25.56
C THR A 57 16.82 -21.20 24.42
N GLU A 58 17.48 -22.32 24.68
CA GLU A 58 18.28 -23.08 23.69
C GLU A 58 17.80 -24.53 23.61
N PRO A 59 17.73 -25.16 22.41
CA PRO A 59 18.01 -24.59 21.08
C PRO A 59 16.83 -23.78 20.50
N TYR A 60 15.76 -23.62 21.29
CA TYR A 60 14.58 -22.83 20.96
C TYR A 60 13.89 -22.37 22.25
N PHE A 61 13.06 -21.34 22.12
CA PHE A 61 12.26 -20.83 23.23
C PHE A 61 11.14 -21.79 23.63
N ARG A 62 11.07 -22.09 24.93
CA ARG A 62 9.91 -22.71 25.56
C ARG A 62 9.41 -21.77 26.65
N VAL A 63 8.11 -21.50 26.66
CA VAL A 63 7.50 -20.51 27.56
C VAL A 63 6.33 -21.13 28.32
N ALA A 64 6.18 -20.72 29.58
CA ALA A 64 4.93 -20.87 30.30
C ALA A 64 4.05 -19.64 30.02
N THR A 65 2.79 -19.86 29.67
CA THR A 65 1.86 -18.79 29.30
C THR A 65 0.57 -18.88 30.09
N GLU A 66 -0.09 -17.74 30.27
CA GLU A 66 -1.48 -17.66 30.74
C GLU A 66 -2.37 -17.13 29.61
N VAL A 67 -3.64 -17.55 29.60
CA VAL A 67 -4.63 -16.97 28.68
C VAL A 67 -4.94 -15.55 29.14
N LEU A 68 -4.89 -14.60 28.21
CA LEU A 68 -5.30 -13.23 28.47
C LEU A 68 -6.82 -13.17 28.33
N GLU A 69 -7.53 -13.25 29.45
CA GLU A 69 -8.99 -13.20 29.46
C GLU A 69 -9.51 -11.83 29.01
N GLU A 70 -10.51 -11.86 28.14
CA GLU A 70 -11.23 -10.67 27.72
C GLU A 70 -12.14 -10.18 28.85
N ILE A 71 -12.18 -8.87 29.05
CA ILE A 71 -13.19 -8.28 29.91
C ILE A 71 -14.54 -8.44 29.20
N PRO A 72 -15.57 -9.01 29.84
CA PRO A 72 -16.88 -9.16 29.24
C PRO A 72 -17.37 -7.85 28.63
N LEU A 73 -17.87 -7.93 27.40
CA LEU A 73 -18.42 -6.78 26.70
C LEU A 73 -19.59 -6.21 27.51
N ILE A 74 -19.50 -4.94 27.85
CA ILE A 74 -20.64 -4.16 28.29
C ILE A 74 -21.21 -3.51 27.03
N GLU A 75 -22.36 -3.99 26.59
CA GLU A 75 -23.09 -3.41 25.47
C GLU A 75 -23.63 -2.04 25.90
N ASP A 76 -22.89 -0.99 25.53
CA ASP A 76 -23.30 0.39 25.68
C ASP A 76 -23.33 1.11 24.33
N GLU A 77 -24.10 2.19 24.26
CA GLU A 77 -24.30 2.99 23.04
C GLU A 77 -22.98 3.50 22.45
N GLU A 78 -21.98 3.77 23.30
CA GLU A 78 -20.66 4.21 22.86
C GLU A 78 -19.91 3.10 22.11
N THR A 79 -20.00 1.86 22.59
CA THR A 79 -19.33 0.71 21.98
C THR A 79 -19.96 0.34 20.64
N GLU A 80 -21.28 0.44 20.51
CA GLU A 80 -21.97 0.28 19.23
C GLU A 80 -21.57 1.35 18.21
N LYS A 81 -21.46 2.61 18.64
CA LYS A 81 -20.97 3.71 17.80
C LYS A 81 -19.54 3.47 17.33
N LEU A 82 -18.66 3.00 18.20
CA LEU A 82 -17.27 2.67 17.84
C LEU A 82 -17.23 1.53 16.82
N ASN A 83 -17.97 0.45 17.04
CA ASN A 83 -18.08 -0.66 16.08
C ASN A 83 -18.55 -0.18 14.69
N THR A 84 -19.59 0.66 14.66
CA THR A 84 -20.11 1.24 13.42
C THR A 84 -19.06 2.11 12.73
N THR A 85 -18.34 2.92 13.51
CA THR A 85 -17.27 3.78 12.98
C THR A 85 -16.15 2.96 12.34
N VAL A 86 -15.68 1.92 13.01
CA VAL A 86 -14.65 1.01 12.48
C VAL A 86 -15.12 0.37 11.17
N ARG A 87 -16.35 -0.14 11.11
CA ARG A 87 -16.92 -0.73 9.89
C ARG A 87 -16.94 0.25 8.72
N MET A 88 -17.39 1.49 8.95
CA MET A 88 -17.36 2.54 7.92
C MET A 88 -15.94 2.86 7.45
N GLN A 89 -14.95 2.83 8.35
CA GLN A 89 -13.55 3.03 7.97
C GLN A 89 -13.03 1.88 7.09
N VAL A 90 -13.37 0.62 7.42
CA VAL A 90 -13.04 -0.56 6.60
C VAL A 90 -13.65 -0.47 5.22
N GLU A 91 -14.92 -0.07 5.11
CA GLU A 91 -15.58 0.13 3.82
C GLU A 91 -14.87 1.18 2.97
N LYS A 92 -14.42 2.29 3.57
CA LYS A 92 -13.61 3.30 2.87
C LYS A 92 -12.30 2.75 2.35
N PHE A 93 -11.60 1.91 3.12
CA PHE A 93 -10.38 1.24 2.65
C PHE A 93 -10.64 0.37 1.42
N ILE A 94 -11.76 -0.36 1.40
CA ILE A 94 -12.17 -1.16 0.24
C ILE A 94 -12.46 -0.26 -0.97
N GLN A 95 -13.16 0.87 -0.77
CA GLN A 95 -13.47 1.83 -1.83
C GLN A 95 -12.22 2.53 -2.40
N LEU A 96 -11.19 2.75 -1.58
CA LEU A 96 -9.89 3.29 -2.01
C LEU A 96 -9.05 2.27 -2.80
N GLY A 97 -9.57 1.06 -3.04
CA GLY A 97 -8.93 0.05 -3.88
C GLY A 97 -7.71 -0.60 -3.25
N ILE A 98 -7.65 -0.69 -1.91
CA ILE A 98 -6.58 -1.40 -1.23
C ILE A 98 -6.68 -2.89 -1.58
N PRO A 99 -5.57 -3.52 -2.03
CA PRO A 99 -5.57 -4.92 -2.39
C PRO A 99 -5.73 -5.78 -1.12
N LEU A 100 -6.95 -6.25 -0.87
CA LEU A 100 -7.31 -7.10 0.24
C LEU A 100 -7.70 -8.49 -0.28
N PRO A 101 -7.28 -9.59 0.38
CA PRO A 101 -7.71 -10.92 -0.02
C PRO A 101 -9.23 -11.06 0.02
N THR A 102 -9.81 -11.81 -0.91
CA THR A 102 -11.26 -12.07 -0.94
C THR A 102 -11.76 -12.66 0.38
N ALA A 103 -10.96 -13.53 1.01
CA ALA A 103 -11.27 -14.10 2.32
C ALA A 103 -11.44 -13.02 3.41
N PHE A 104 -10.65 -11.95 3.38
CA PHE A 104 -10.80 -10.83 4.32
C PHE A 104 -12.12 -10.10 4.09
N VAL A 105 -12.45 -9.78 2.83
CA VAL A 105 -13.68 -9.04 2.50
C VAL A 105 -14.93 -9.82 2.94
N VAL A 106 -14.96 -11.13 2.69
CA VAL A 106 -16.05 -12.02 3.12
C VAL A 106 -16.12 -12.11 4.65
N ALA A 107 -14.98 -12.22 5.32
CA ALA A 107 -14.92 -12.28 6.78
C ALA A 107 -15.36 -10.96 7.43
N ALA A 108 -14.97 -9.82 6.85
CA ALA A 108 -15.33 -8.49 7.33
C ALA A 108 -16.84 -8.27 7.38
N THR A 109 -17.59 -8.84 6.43
CA THR A 109 -19.06 -8.72 6.37
C THR A 109 -19.79 -9.76 7.23
N ASN A 110 -19.23 -10.96 7.40
CA ASN A 110 -19.94 -12.12 7.95
C ASN A 110 -19.64 -12.41 9.43
N ILE A 111 -18.52 -11.92 9.99
CA ILE A 111 -18.20 -12.15 11.39
C ILE A 111 -19.10 -11.27 12.28
N SER A 112 -19.91 -11.89 13.14
CA SER A 112 -20.80 -11.15 14.05
C SER A 112 -20.14 -10.72 15.36
N LYS A 113 -19.06 -11.39 15.78
CA LYS A 113 -18.38 -11.13 17.05
C LYS A 113 -17.42 -9.93 16.94
N PRO A 114 -17.68 -8.80 17.64
CA PRO A 114 -16.87 -7.60 17.51
C PRO A 114 -15.40 -7.79 17.91
N GLU A 115 -15.11 -8.70 18.83
CA GLU A 115 -13.74 -9.02 19.28
C GLU A 115 -12.91 -9.59 18.13
N ILE A 116 -13.48 -10.57 17.43
CA ILE A 116 -12.84 -11.22 16.29
C ILE A 116 -12.72 -10.24 15.11
N GLN A 117 -13.74 -9.41 14.88
CA GLN A 117 -13.67 -8.38 13.84
C GLN A 117 -12.55 -7.38 14.10
N THR A 118 -12.42 -6.91 15.35
CA THR A 118 -11.40 -5.94 15.74
C THR A 118 -10.00 -6.50 15.48
N ASP A 119 -9.76 -7.74 15.87
CA ASP A 119 -8.47 -8.42 15.67
C ASP A 119 -8.19 -8.65 14.18
N LEU A 120 -9.21 -9.05 13.40
CA LEU A 120 -9.10 -9.23 11.95
C LEU A 120 -8.73 -7.91 11.26
N PHE A 121 -9.46 -6.83 11.53
CA PHE A 121 -9.20 -5.51 10.93
C PHE A 121 -7.81 -4.99 11.28
N ALA A 122 -7.41 -5.12 12.55
CA ALA A 122 -6.07 -4.72 12.98
C ALA A 122 -4.98 -5.52 12.24
N SER A 123 -5.17 -6.82 12.04
CA SER A 123 -4.17 -7.68 11.40
C SER A 123 -3.88 -7.30 9.93
N TYR A 124 -4.92 -6.89 9.19
CA TYR A 124 -4.83 -6.57 7.76
C TYR A 124 -4.59 -5.10 7.44
N LEU A 125 -5.14 -4.17 8.23
CA LEU A 125 -5.19 -2.75 7.86
C LEU A 125 -4.16 -1.88 8.57
N LEU A 126 -3.63 -2.33 9.71
CA LEU A 126 -2.55 -1.61 10.38
C LEU A 126 -1.22 -2.01 9.75
N SER A 127 -0.36 -1.03 9.48
CA SER A 127 1.00 -1.30 8.99
C SER A 127 1.99 -1.52 10.13
N SER A 128 1.84 -0.78 11.25
CA SER A 128 2.80 -0.78 12.34
C SER A 128 2.64 -1.97 13.28
N THR A 129 3.69 -2.77 13.45
CA THR A 129 3.76 -3.85 14.46
C THR A 129 3.45 -3.33 15.87
N LYS A 130 3.96 -2.14 16.21
CA LYS A 130 3.69 -1.49 17.50
C LYS A 130 2.21 -1.19 17.72
N GLN A 131 1.50 -0.75 16.67
CA GLN A 131 0.05 -0.52 16.77
C GLN A 131 -0.71 -1.84 16.89
N LYS A 132 -0.38 -2.86 16.08
CA LYS A 132 -0.96 -4.21 16.19
C LYS A 132 -0.78 -4.80 17.59
N GLN A 133 0.40 -4.64 18.16
CA GLN A 133 0.70 -5.13 19.48
C GLN A 133 -0.13 -4.45 20.57
N LYS A 134 -0.30 -3.12 20.51
CA LYS A 134 -1.17 -2.37 21.44
C LYS A 134 -2.64 -2.80 21.39
N ILE A 135 -3.08 -3.31 20.25
CA ILE A 135 -4.43 -3.89 20.06
C ILE A 135 -4.47 -5.29 20.68
N LEU A 136 -3.46 -6.13 20.41
CA LEU A 136 -3.34 -7.49 20.94
C LEU A 136 -3.31 -7.52 22.47
N GLU A 137 -2.57 -6.60 23.08
CA GLU A 137 -2.40 -6.47 24.54
C GLU A 137 -3.64 -5.92 25.27
N GLU A 138 -4.56 -5.30 24.54
CA GLU A 138 -5.74 -4.67 25.13
C GLU A 138 -6.86 -5.69 25.35
N ASN A 139 -7.10 -6.08 26.59
CA ASN A 139 -8.16 -7.04 26.93
C ASN A 139 -9.56 -6.40 27.00
N ASN A 140 -9.67 -5.08 27.07
CA ASN A 140 -10.95 -4.37 27.01
C ASN A 140 -11.35 -4.05 25.57
N LEU A 141 -12.42 -4.67 25.07
CA LEU A 141 -12.89 -4.48 23.69
C LEU A 141 -13.18 -3.00 23.36
N LYS A 142 -13.81 -2.26 24.28
CA LYS A 142 -14.15 -0.84 24.06
C LYS A 142 -12.90 0.01 23.86
N ILE A 143 -11.87 -0.20 24.70
CA ILE A 143 -10.59 0.50 24.56
C ILE A 143 -9.90 0.09 23.25
N ARG A 144 -9.98 -1.20 22.89
CA ARG A 144 -9.40 -1.72 21.65
C ARG A 144 -10.06 -1.08 20.43
N LEU A 145 -11.39 -0.97 20.41
CA LEU A 145 -12.15 -0.30 19.36
C LEU A 145 -11.81 1.19 19.26
N LYS A 146 -11.64 1.90 20.38
CA LYS A 146 -11.17 3.29 20.38
C LYS A 146 -9.79 3.43 19.72
N LYS A 147 -8.82 2.63 20.15
CA LYS A 147 -7.47 2.59 19.57
C LYS A 147 -7.51 2.26 18.08
N LEU A 148 -8.30 1.25 17.69
CA LEU A 148 -8.44 0.85 16.30
C LEU A 148 -9.05 1.97 15.46
N THR A 149 -10.09 2.64 15.95
CA THR A 149 -10.74 3.76 15.26
C THR A 149 -9.75 4.90 14.98
N GLU A 150 -8.91 5.23 15.96
CA GLU A 150 -7.84 6.22 15.82
C GLU A 150 -6.81 5.80 14.77
N TYR A 151 -6.26 4.59 14.90
CA TYR A 151 -5.22 4.09 13.99
C TYR A 151 -5.72 3.92 12.55
N LEU A 152 -6.92 3.39 12.36
CA LEU A 152 -7.55 3.30 11.03
C LEU A 152 -7.82 4.70 10.44
N GLY A 153 -8.16 5.68 11.28
CA GLY A 153 -8.31 7.07 10.83
C GLY A 153 -7.01 7.68 10.30
N GLU A 154 -5.89 7.38 10.94
CA GLU A 154 -4.56 7.80 10.47
C GLU A 154 -4.15 7.06 9.19
N GLU A 155 -4.35 5.74 9.13
CA GLU A 155 -4.08 4.94 7.95
C GLU A 155 -4.92 5.41 6.76
N LEU A 156 -6.22 5.65 6.94
CA LEU A 156 -7.09 6.17 5.87
C LEU A 156 -6.55 7.46 5.27
N LYS A 157 -6.16 8.43 6.11
CA LYS A 157 -5.56 9.68 5.63
C LYS A 157 -4.30 9.44 4.79
N ARG A 158 -3.44 8.49 5.20
CA ARG A 158 -2.26 8.12 4.42
C ARG A 158 -2.66 7.56 3.05
N PHE A 159 -3.62 6.63 3.02
CA PHE A 159 -4.10 6.02 1.77
C PHE A 159 -4.82 7.02 0.86
N GLU A 160 -5.61 7.94 1.40
CA GLU A 160 -6.27 9.00 0.63
C GLU A 160 -5.24 9.89 -0.08
N VAL A 161 -4.18 10.31 0.64
CA VAL A 161 -3.09 11.09 0.04
C VAL A 161 -2.38 10.29 -1.06
N GLN A 162 -2.06 9.02 -0.81
CA GLN A 162 -1.45 8.15 -1.82
C GLN A 162 -2.35 7.96 -3.05
N SER A 163 -3.66 7.81 -2.85
CA SER A 163 -4.64 7.68 -3.93
C SER A 163 -4.68 8.95 -4.78
N GLN A 164 -4.74 10.13 -4.14
CA GLN A 164 -4.73 11.41 -4.86
C GLN A 164 -3.46 11.61 -5.68
N ILE A 165 -2.30 11.20 -5.16
CA ILE A 165 -1.03 11.24 -5.89
C ILE A 165 -1.10 10.30 -7.10
N ARG A 166 -1.57 9.06 -6.92
CA ARG A 166 -1.74 8.07 -8.00
C ARG A 166 -2.63 8.60 -9.12
N ASP A 167 -3.76 9.19 -8.76
CA ASP A 167 -4.73 9.75 -9.71
C ASP A 167 -4.14 10.93 -10.49
N LYS A 168 -3.36 11.80 -9.82
CA LYS A 168 -2.67 12.92 -10.47
C LYS A 168 -1.64 12.42 -11.48
N VAL A 169 -0.79 11.48 -11.08
CA VAL A 169 0.23 10.89 -11.95
C VAL A 169 -0.43 10.21 -13.15
N GLN A 170 -1.49 9.44 -12.95
CA GLN A 170 -2.20 8.76 -14.03
C GLN A 170 -2.85 9.75 -15.02
N LYS A 171 -3.41 10.86 -14.53
CA LYS A 171 -3.94 11.94 -15.38
C LYS A 171 -2.84 12.63 -16.20
N GLU A 172 -1.68 12.89 -15.61
CA GLU A 172 -0.55 13.49 -16.33
C GLU A 172 0.00 12.55 -17.41
N VAL A 173 0.25 11.29 -17.08
CA VAL A 173 0.71 10.28 -18.04
C VAL A 173 -0.30 10.14 -19.20
N GLY A 174 -1.60 10.08 -18.90
CA GLY A 174 -2.64 10.00 -19.92
C GLY A 174 -2.67 11.22 -20.84
N LYS A 175 -2.44 12.44 -20.31
CA LYS A 175 -2.31 13.65 -21.13
C LYS A 175 -1.08 13.59 -22.04
N THR A 176 0.08 13.23 -21.49
CA THR A 176 1.33 13.14 -22.27
C THR A 176 1.24 12.09 -23.37
N GLN A 177 0.65 10.92 -23.10
CA GLN A 177 0.41 9.89 -24.12
C GLN A 177 -0.54 10.38 -25.22
N ARG A 178 -1.63 11.06 -24.84
CA ARG A 178 -2.57 11.63 -25.82
C ARG A 178 -1.92 12.72 -26.67
N GLU A 179 -1.14 13.62 -26.07
CA GLU A 179 -0.39 14.65 -26.81
C GLU A 179 0.64 14.05 -27.76
N TYR A 180 1.40 13.04 -27.30
CA TYR A 180 2.35 12.32 -28.13
C TYR A 180 1.66 11.67 -29.33
N TYR A 181 0.53 10.98 -29.10
CA TYR A 181 -0.26 10.35 -30.15
C TYR A 181 -0.79 11.37 -31.16
N LEU A 182 -1.37 12.48 -30.71
CA LEU A 182 -1.87 13.55 -31.57
C LEU A 182 -0.75 14.20 -32.39
N ARG A 183 0.45 14.39 -31.82
CA ARG A 183 1.61 14.90 -32.57
C ARG A 183 2.06 13.93 -33.66
N GLN A 184 2.04 12.62 -33.39
CA GLN A 184 2.36 11.61 -34.40
C GLN A 184 1.30 11.58 -35.51
N GLN A 185 0.00 11.68 -35.17
CA GLN A 185 -1.07 11.79 -36.16
C GLN A 185 -0.93 13.04 -37.03
N LEU A 186 -0.66 14.20 -36.43
CA LEU A 186 -0.42 15.43 -37.20
C LEU A 186 0.78 15.30 -38.13
N LYS A 187 1.86 14.65 -37.69
CA LYS A 187 3.04 14.39 -38.54
C LYS A 187 2.71 13.47 -39.70
N ALA A 188 1.92 12.42 -39.48
CA ALA A 188 1.46 11.52 -40.53
C ALA A 188 0.55 12.24 -41.55
N ILE A 189 -0.42 13.04 -41.08
CA ILE A 189 -1.32 13.83 -41.94
C ILE A 189 -0.52 14.82 -42.81
N LYS A 190 0.43 15.56 -42.22
CA LYS A 190 1.31 16.49 -42.97
C LYS A 190 2.16 15.79 -44.04
N ASN A 191 2.56 14.55 -43.79
CA ASN A 191 3.28 13.74 -44.77
C ASN A 191 2.35 13.25 -45.89
N GLU A 192 1.12 12.80 -45.57
CA GLU A 192 0.14 12.36 -46.57
C GLU A 192 -0.39 13.51 -47.43
N LEU A 193 -0.55 14.71 -46.86
CA LEU A 193 -0.95 15.93 -47.58
C LEU A 193 0.16 16.50 -48.47
N GLY A 194 1.39 15.97 -48.40
CA GLY A 194 2.53 16.49 -49.17
C GLY A 194 3.07 17.84 -48.67
N GLU A 195 2.53 18.39 -47.57
CA GLU A 195 2.98 19.68 -46.99
C GLU A 195 4.44 19.64 -46.52
N PHE A 196 4.95 18.47 -46.16
CA PHE A 196 6.37 18.31 -45.82
C PHE A 196 7.29 18.53 -47.03
N ASP A 197 6.83 18.13 -48.22
CA ASP A 197 7.52 18.36 -49.49
C ASP A 197 7.33 19.80 -49.97
N GLU A 198 6.15 20.40 -49.81
CA GLU A 198 5.92 21.81 -50.18
C GLU A 198 6.74 22.78 -49.33
N SER A 199 6.79 22.58 -48.00
CA SER A 199 7.60 23.42 -47.12
C SER A 199 9.09 23.27 -47.44
N MET A 200 9.58 22.04 -47.62
CA MET A 200 10.99 21.79 -48.00
C MET A 200 11.31 22.30 -49.41
N ALA A 201 10.35 22.23 -50.34
CA ALA A 201 10.51 22.76 -51.70
C ALA A 201 10.56 24.29 -51.70
N LEU A 202 9.71 24.97 -50.93
CA LEU A 202 9.73 26.43 -50.73
C LEU A 202 11.05 26.89 -50.12
N THR A 203 11.52 26.25 -49.04
CA THR A 203 12.80 26.58 -48.40
C THR A 203 13.97 26.42 -49.40
N ARG A 204 14.02 25.30 -50.14
CA ARG A 204 15.03 25.08 -51.19
C ARG A 204 14.92 26.08 -52.35
N GLU A 205 13.72 26.53 -52.69
CA GLU A 205 13.53 27.54 -53.73
C GLU A 205 14.04 28.91 -53.29
N LEU A 206 13.79 29.28 -52.04
CA LEU A 206 14.28 30.52 -51.42
C LEU A 206 15.80 30.51 -51.30
N GLU A 207 16.41 29.40 -50.87
CA GLU A 207 17.87 29.21 -50.85
C GLU A 207 18.49 29.35 -52.25
N LYS A 208 17.88 28.75 -53.28
CA LYS A 208 18.35 28.87 -54.68
C LYS A 208 18.23 30.31 -55.20
N LYS A 209 17.19 31.05 -54.82
CA LYS A 209 17.02 32.46 -55.16
C LYS A 209 18.06 33.32 -54.42
N LEU A 210 18.41 32.94 -53.19
CA LEU A 210 19.46 33.58 -52.39
C LEU A 210 20.83 33.41 -53.05
N GLN A 211 21.22 32.18 -53.42
CA GLN A 211 22.50 31.89 -54.07
C GLN A 211 22.68 32.61 -55.42
N LYS A 212 21.58 32.91 -56.14
CA LYS A 212 21.63 33.66 -57.40
C LYS A 212 21.82 35.16 -57.22
N LYS A 213 21.54 35.72 -56.04
CA LYS A 213 21.80 37.13 -55.75
C LYS A 213 23.19 37.28 -55.13
N LYS A 214 24.08 38.06 -55.77
CA LYS A 214 25.34 38.47 -55.15
C LYS A 214 25.06 39.54 -54.09
N MET A 215 24.83 39.11 -52.85
CA MET A 215 24.71 39.99 -51.69
C MET A 215 25.99 39.92 -50.83
N PRO A 216 26.33 40.99 -50.09
CA PRO A 216 27.40 40.98 -49.10
C PRO A 216 27.17 39.88 -48.03
N GLU A 217 28.25 39.29 -47.49
CA GLU A 217 28.17 38.17 -46.52
C GLU A 217 27.24 38.46 -45.33
N GLU A 218 27.32 39.65 -44.73
CA GLU A 218 26.44 40.04 -43.60
C GLU A 218 24.94 40.02 -43.94
N ALA A 219 24.58 40.34 -45.19
CA ALA A 219 23.19 40.32 -45.64
C ALA A 219 22.73 38.89 -45.96
N ASN A 220 23.64 38.04 -46.46
CA ASN A 220 23.34 36.64 -46.75
C ASN A 220 23.06 35.85 -45.45
N ASP A 221 23.91 36.02 -44.44
CA ASP A 221 23.78 35.32 -43.16
C ASP A 221 22.50 35.70 -42.39
N LYS A 222 22.08 36.96 -42.46
CA LYS A 222 20.82 37.40 -41.84
C LYS A 222 19.60 36.79 -42.53
N VAL A 223 19.60 36.72 -43.85
CA VAL A 223 18.45 36.18 -44.59
C VAL A 223 18.40 34.66 -44.50
N LEU A 224 19.55 33.98 -44.43
CA LEU A 224 19.60 32.53 -44.14
C LEU A 224 18.95 32.20 -42.79
N LYS A 225 19.22 33.02 -41.76
CA LYS A 225 18.59 32.89 -40.43
C LYS A 225 17.09 33.16 -40.38
N GLU A 226 16.53 33.86 -41.37
CA GLU A 226 15.07 34.06 -41.48
C GLU A 226 14.37 33.03 -42.38
N ILE A 227 15.14 32.24 -43.15
CA ILE A 227 14.62 31.16 -44.02
C ILE A 227 14.55 29.81 -43.29
N GLU A 228 15.43 29.57 -42.31
CA GLU A 228 15.35 28.45 -41.35
C GLU A 228 14.22 28.63 -40.33
#